data_AF-A0A7L4P5T2-F1
#
_entry.id   AF-A0A7L4P5T2-F1
#
_cell.length_a   1.000
_cell.length_b   1.000
_cell.length_c   1.000
_cell.angle_alpha   90.00
_cell.angle_beta   90.00
_cell.angle_gamma   90.00
#
_symmetry.space_group_name_H-M   'P 1'
#
loop_
_entity.id
_entity.type
_entity.pdbx_description
1 polymer ?
#
loop_
_entity_poly.entity_id
_entity_poly.type
_entity_poly.pdbx_seq_one_letter_code
_entity_poly.pdbx_strand_id
1 'polypeptide(L)' 'MGQRTVVCPNCKKPVRPVECSRKNQTKRYVVITYCCPRCGTELLTERVEVA' A
#
# COMPACT_ATOMS: atom_id res chain seq x y z
N MET A 1 9.93 8.54 4.13
CA MET A 1 9.21 7.75 5.14
C MET A 1 9.40 6.27 4.83
N GLY A 2 10.13 5.52 5.67
CA GLY A 2 10.42 4.11 5.41
C GLY A 2 9.14 3.28 5.52
N GLN A 3 8.76 2.58 4.45
CA GLN A 3 7.60 1.69 4.45
C GLN A 3 7.74 0.66 5.58
N ARG A 4 6.80 0.71 6.53
CA ARG A 4 6.75 -0.18 7.70
C ARG A 4 6.60 -1.62 7.20
N THR A 5 7.43 -2.53 7.69
CA THR A 5 7.26 -3.97 7.42
C THR A 5 5.96 -4.44 8.07
N VAL A 6 5.12 -5.15 7.31
CA VAL A 6 3.85 -5.71 7.78
C VAL A 6 3.80 -7.20 7.56
N VAL A 7 3.07 -7.93 8.39
CA VAL A 7 2.87 -9.37 8.19
C VAL A 7 1.75 -9.56 7.18
N CYS A 8 2.06 -10.18 6.05
CA CYS A 8 1.05 -10.50 5.05
C CYS A 8 0.09 -11.58 5.61
N PRO A 9 -1.23 -11.37 5.61
CA PRO A 9 -2.19 -12.35 6.13
C PRO A 9 -2.22 -13.65 5.32
N ASN A 10 -1.87 -13.57 4.02
CA ASN A 10 -1.81 -14.73 3.14
C ASN A 10 -0.47 -15.49 3.28
N CYS A 11 0.66 -14.79 3.14
CA CYS A 11 1.97 -15.44 3.23
C CYS A 11 2.40 -15.80 4.67
N LYS A 12 1.73 -15.24 5.70
CA LYS A 12 2.11 -15.33 7.11
C LYS A 12 3.56 -14.95 7.40
N LYS A 13 4.13 -14.06 6.58
CA LYS A 13 5.52 -13.63 6.62
C LYS A 13 5.60 -12.10 6.66
N PRO A 14 6.61 -11.54 7.35
CA PRO A 14 6.90 -10.12 7.27
C PRO A 14 7.33 -9.76 5.85
N VAL A 15 6.65 -8.79 5.25
CA VAL A 15 6.93 -8.27 3.92
C VAL A 15 6.98 -6.75 3.96
N ARG A 16 7.71 -6.16 3.02
CA ARG A 16 7.63 -4.73 2.73
C ARG A 16 6.54 -4.53 1.67
N PRO A 17 5.42 -3.88 1.99
CA PRO A 17 4.38 -3.59 1.02
C PRO A 17 4.93 -2.75 -0.13
N VAL A 18 4.48 -3.03 -1.35
CA VAL A 18 4.83 -2.25 -2.54
C VAL A 18 3.58 -1.58 -3.08
N GLU A 19 3.73 -0.37 -3.64
CA GLU A 19 2.61 0.31 -4.30
C GLU A 19 2.12 -0.55 -5.46
N CYS A 20 0.86 -0.94 -5.42
CA CYS A 20 0.21 -1.73 -6.47
C CYS A 20 -0.93 -0.97 -7.14
N SER A 21 -1.48 0.05 -6.47
CA SER A 21 -2.46 0.93 -7.07
C SER A 21 -2.29 2.34 -6.55
N ARG A 22 -2.42 3.31 -7.44
CA ARG A 22 -2.49 4.73 -7.08
C ARG A 22 -3.65 5.35 -7.85
N LYS A 23 -4.65 5.83 -7.13
CA LYS A 23 -5.87 6.42 -7.70
C LYS A 23 -6.05 7.85 -7.22
N ASN A 24 -6.26 8.76 -8.15
CA ASN A 24 -6.61 10.14 -7.82
C ASN A 24 -8.08 10.15 -7.38
N GLN A 25 -8.34 10.48 -6.10
CA GLN A 25 -9.70 10.60 -5.59
C GLN A 25 -10.26 12.00 -5.81
N THR A 26 -9.43 13.04 -5.60
CA THR A 26 -9.79 14.43 -5.91
C THR A 26 -8.57 15.18 -6.45
N LYS A 27 -8.71 16.46 -6.82
CA LYS A 27 -7.59 17.31 -7.24
C LYS A 27 -6.47 17.41 -6.19
N ARG A 28 -6.78 17.13 -4.91
CA ARG A 28 -5.84 17.24 -3.79
C ARG A 28 -5.55 15.92 -3.10
N TYR A 29 -6.29 14.84 -3.37
CA TYR A 29 -6.11 13.57 -2.65
C TYR A 29 -5.87 12.42 -3.62
N VAL A 30 -4.83 11.63 -3.33
CA VAL A 30 -4.55 10.35 -3.96
C VAL A 30 -4.69 9.24 -2.94
N VAL A 31 -5.26 8.13 -3.38
CA VAL A 31 -5.37 6.90 -2.62
C VAL A 31 -4.30 5.96 -3.15
N ILE A 32 -3.38 5.55 -2.28
CA ILE A 32 -2.30 4.62 -2.60
C ILE A 32 -2.61 3.30 -1.91
N THR A 33 -2.77 2.24 -2.69
CA THR A 33 -2.90 0.88 -2.19
C THR A 33 -1.54 0.19 -2.26
N TYR A 34 -1.14 -0.41 -1.15
CA TYR A 34 0.06 -1.21 -1.04
C TYR A 34 -0.30 -2.69 -0.92
N CYS A 35 0.38 -3.51 -1.71
CA CYS A 35 0.17 -4.95 -1.77
C CYS A 35 1.41 -5.74 -1.31
N CYS A 36 1.20 -7.01 -0.98
CA CYS A 36 2.26 -7.96 -0.76
C CYS A 36 3.01 -8.22 -2.08
N PRO A 37 4.33 -8.02 -2.16
CA PRO A 37 5.09 -8.24 -3.39
C PRO A 37 5.17 -9.72 -3.81
N ARG A 38 4.76 -10.65 -2.94
CA ARG A 38 4.82 -12.10 -3.21
C ARG A 38 3.51 -12.66 -3.74
N CYS A 39 2.37 -12.23 -3.19
CA CYS A 39 1.06 -12.81 -3.48
C CYS A 39 0.04 -11.80 -3.99
N GLY A 40 0.39 -10.51 -4.07
CA GLY A 40 -0.49 -9.46 -4.57
C GLY A 40 -1.63 -9.05 -3.61
N THR A 41 -1.75 -9.71 -2.44
CA THR A 41 -2.78 -9.35 -1.45
C THR A 41 -2.62 -7.91 -0.98
N GLU A 42 -3.70 -7.14 -0.99
CA GLU A 42 -3.74 -5.78 -0.47
C GLU A 42 -3.47 -5.78 1.04
N LEU A 43 -2.54 -4.92 1.46
CA LEU A 43 -2.07 -4.86 2.85
C LEU A 43 -2.44 -3.54 3.52
N LEU A 44 -2.31 -2.43 2.78
CA LEU A 44 -2.52 -1.09 3.31
C LEU A 44 -3.14 -0.22 2.23
N THR A 45 -3.94 0.75 2.65
CA THR A 45 -4.46 1.81 1.78
C THR A 45 -4.28 3.14 2.48
N GLU A 46 -3.50 4.03 1.88
CA GLU A 46 -3.18 5.35 2.40
C GLU A 46 -3.85 6.43 1.56
N ARG A 47 -4.38 7.46 2.24
CA ARG A 47 -4.89 8.68 1.59
C ARG A 47 -3.84 9.76 1.76
N VAL A 48 -3.22 10.17 0.65
CA VAL A 48 -2.15 11.16 0.62
C VAL A 48 -2.68 12.43 -0.02
N GLU A 49 -2.44 13.57 0.63
CA GLU A 49 -2.71 14.88 0.05
C GLU A 49 -1.58 15.26 -0.91
N VAL A 50 -1.92 15.62 -2.14
CA VAL A 50 -1.01 16.17 -3.15
C VAL A 50 -1.10 17.69 -3.03
N ALA A 51 -0.16 18.25 -2.28
CA ALA A 51 0.03 19.70 -2.13
C ALA A 51 0.60 20.31 -3.42
#